data_AF-A0A1G0KS08-F1
#
_entry.id   AF-A0A1G0KS08-F1
#
_cell.length_a   1.000
_cell.length_b   1.000
_cell.length_c   1.000
_cell.angle_alpha   90.00
_cell.angle_beta   90.00
_cell.angle_gamma   90.00
#
_symmetry.space_group_name_H-M   'P 1'
#
loop_
_entity.id
_entity.type
_entity.pdbx_description
1 polymer ?
#
loop_
_entity_poly.entity_id
_entity_poly.type
_entity_poly.pdbx_seq_one_letter_code
_entity_poly.pdbx_strand_id
1 'polypeptide(L)'
;MGVAAAVHPAFNRLPDSVKRLMARSCYQVLGQDLRTPSDFVVCWTQDGAESEAERTRETGGTGQAIALASRWNIPVFNLARSDALDRIAKFLSD
;
A
#
# COMPACT_ATOMS: atom_id res chain seq x y z
N MET A 1 18.37 -6.52 -3.58
CA MET A 1 16.95 -6.92 -3.73
C MET A 1 16.14 -5.69 -4.09
N GLY A 2 15.17 -5.79 -5.01
CA GLY A 2 14.28 -4.68 -5.34
C GLY A 2 13.24 -4.42 -4.24
N VAL A 3 12.68 -3.20 -4.18
CA VAL A 3 11.71 -2.75 -3.15
C VAL A 3 10.57 -3.76 -2.96
N ALA A 4 9.96 -4.23 -4.04
CA ALA A 4 8.86 -5.20 -3.99
C ALA A 4 9.24 -6.51 -3.29
N ALA A 5 10.45 -7.02 -3.52
CA ALA A 5 10.94 -8.25 -2.92
C ALA A 5 11.22 -8.11 -1.41
N ALA A 6 11.59 -6.91 -0.96
CA ALA A 6 11.82 -6.63 0.45
C ALA A 6 10.50 -6.49 1.24
N VAL A 7 9.40 -6.14 0.56
CA VAL A 7 8.09 -5.95 1.19
C VAL A 7 7.23 -7.21 1.15
N HIS A 8 7.19 -7.92 0.02
CA HIS A 8 6.32 -9.09 -0.11
C HIS A 8 6.90 -10.31 0.64
N PRO A 9 6.13 -10.95 1.56
CA PRO A 9 6.66 -11.98 2.47
C PRO A 9 7.16 -13.25 1.76
N ALA A 10 6.64 -13.53 0.55
CA ALA A 10 6.98 -14.71 -0.23
C ALA A 10 7.31 -14.39 -1.71
N PHE A 11 7.95 -13.25 -1.98
CA PHE A 11 8.15 -12.74 -3.35
C PHE A 11 8.73 -13.76 -4.34
N ASN A 12 9.71 -14.56 -3.90
CA ASN A 12 10.39 -15.54 -4.74
C ASN A 12 9.50 -16.69 -5.19
N ARG A 13 8.36 -16.93 -4.51
CA ARG A 13 7.39 -17.98 -4.85
C ARG A 13 6.32 -17.50 -5.84
N LEU A 14 6.30 -16.21 -6.18
CA LEU A 14 5.29 -15.64 -7.07
C LEU A 14 5.60 -15.92 -8.55
N PRO A 15 4.57 -16.09 -9.41
CA PRO A 15 4.73 -16.01 -10.86
C PRO A 15 5.26 -14.63 -11.28
N ASP A 16 5.98 -14.57 -12.40
CA ASP A 16 6.61 -13.33 -12.85
C ASP A 16 5.61 -12.21 -13.18
N SER A 17 4.41 -12.58 -13.65
CA SER A 17 3.30 -11.63 -13.84
C SER A 17 2.92 -10.94 -12.53
N VAL A 18 2.81 -11.71 -11.43
CA VAL A 18 2.48 -11.18 -10.10
C VAL A 18 3.64 -10.37 -9.53
N LYS A 19 4.90 -10.79 -9.73
CA LYS A 19 6.07 -9.98 -9.35
C LYS A 19 6.06 -8.60 -9.99
N ARG A 20 5.69 -8.50 -11.28
CA ARG A 20 5.55 -7.22 -12.00
C ARG A 20 4.44 -6.35 -11.40
N LEU A 21 3.32 -6.94 -10.99
CA LEU A 21 2.25 -6.23 -10.30
C LEU A 21 2.73 -5.69 -8.94
N MET A 22 3.47 -6.49 -8.17
CA MET A 22 4.03 -6.05 -6.89
C MET A 22 5.06 -4.92 -7.08
N ALA A 23 5.89 -5.01 -8.13
CA ALA A 23 6.82 -3.97 -8.51
C ALA A 23 6.11 -2.67 -8.91
N ARG A 24 5.05 -2.75 -9.73
CA ARG A 24 4.23 -1.58 -10.10
C ARG A 24 3.70 -0.85 -8.87
N SER A 25 3.20 -1.57 -7.86
CA SER A 25 2.69 -0.95 -6.63
C SER A 25 3.75 -0.16 -5.86
N CYS A 26 5.04 -0.47 -6.02
CA CYS A 26 6.10 0.34 -5.40
C CYS A 26 6.17 1.74 -6.00
N TYR A 27 5.98 1.88 -7.32
CA TYR A 27 5.96 3.17 -7.99
C TYR A 27 4.70 4.00 -7.67
N GLN A 28 3.59 3.35 -7.31
CA GLN A 28 2.38 4.05 -6.86
C GLN A 28 2.60 4.76 -5.52
N VAL A 29 3.48 4.22 -4.66
CA VAL A 29 3.75 4.74 -3.31
C VAL A 29 4.97 5.64 -3.28
N LEU A 30 6.04 5.31 -4.03
CA LEU A 30 7.33 6.01 -3.96
C LEU A 30 7.66 6.82 -5.22
N GLY A 31 6.67 7.03 -6.11
CA GLY A 31 6.87 7.77 -7.35
C GLY A 31 7.68 7.00 -8.40
N GLN A 32 7.89 7.63 -9.56
CA GLN A 32 8.59 7.01 -10.70
C GLN A 32 10.06 6.70 -10.41
N ASP A 33 10.69 7.46 -9.52
CA ASP A 33 12.09 7.33 -9.11
C ASP A 33 12.29 6.39 -7.91
N LEU A 34 11.19 5.88 -7.33
CA LEU A 34 11.16 5.12 -6.07
C LEU A 34 11.75 5.89 -4.88
N ARG A 35 11.74 7.23 -4.93
CA ARG A 35 12.31 8.14 -3.92
C ARG A 35 11.42 9.32 -3.59
N THR A 36 10.40 9.59 -4.40
CA THR A 36 9.42 10.66 -4.20
C THR A 36 8.14 10.05 -3.61
N PRO A 37 8.03 9.88 -2.28
CA PRO A 37 6.85 9.28 -1.66
C PRO A 37 5.60 10.10 -1.93
N SER A 38 4.47 9.41 -2.08
CA SER A 38 3.14 10.04 -2.03
C SER A 38 2.87 10.62 -0.65
N ASP A 39 2.14 11.73 -0.57
CA ASP A 39 1.73 12.31 0.72
C ASP A 39 0.80 11.38 1.51
N PHE A 40 -0.03 10.61 0.82
CA PHE A 40 -0.91 9.59 1.38
C PHE A 40 -1.34 8.58 0.31
N VAL A 41 -1.91 7.44 0.75
CA VAL A 41 -2.51 6.42 -0.11
C VAL A 41 -4.01 6.31 0.17
N VAL A 42 -4.82 6.26 -0.87
CA VAL A 42 -6.24 5.88 -0.78
C VAL A 42 -6.44 4.54 -1.46
N CYS A 43 -7.15 3.64 -0.80
CA CYS A 43 -7.47 2.33 -1.36
C CYS A 43 -8.80 1.79 -0.85
N TRP A 44 -9.19 0.61 -1.32
CA TRP A 44 -10.28 -0.17 -0.74
C TRP A 44 -9.81 -1.62 -0.62
N THR A 45 -9.94 -2.21 0.56
CA THR A 45 -9.79 -3.65 0.77
C THR A 45 -10.92 -4.14 1.67
N GLN A 46 -11.36 -5.38 1.49
CA GLN A 46 -12.51 -5.92 2.21
C GLN A 46 -12.33 -5.89 3.74
N ASP A 47 -11.10 -6.09 4.21
CA ASP A 47 -10.73 -6.08 5.62
C ASP A 47 -10.39 -4.68 6.18
N GLY A 48 -10.42 -3.64 5.35
CA GLY A 48 -10.16 -2.28 5.79
C GLY A 48 -8.75 -2.04 6.35
N ALA A 49 -7.75 -2.79 5.89
CA ALA A 49 -6.38 -2.65 6.37
C ALA A 49 -5.77 -1.28 5.98
N GLU A 50 -5.12 -0.62 6.94
CA GLU A 50 -4.41 0.66 6.77
C GLU A 50 -2.93 0.58 7.16
N SER A 51 -2.46 -0.55 7.71
CA SER A 51 -1.05 -0.75 8.07
C SER A 51 -0.53 -2.13 7.69
N GLU A 52 0.80 -2.31 7.70
CA GLU A 52 1.40 -3.62 7.41
C GLU A 52 0.90 -4.72 8.36
N ALA A 53 0.73 -4.37 9.64
CA ALA A 53 0.33 -5.28 10.71
C ALA A 53 -1.15 -5.70 10.63
N GLU A 54 -1.99 -4.90 9.99
CA GLU A 54 -3.41 -5.19 9.82
C GLU A 54 -3.71 -6.08 8.61
N ARG A 55 -2.73 -6.33 7.75
CA ARG A 55 -2.96 -7.09 6.52
C ARG A 55 -3.36 -8.52 6.82
N THR A 56 -4.41 -8.96 6.15
CA THR A 56 -4.86 -10.34 6.16
C THR A 56 -4.80 -10.93 4.75
N ARG A 57 -5.29 -12.17 4.59
CA ARG A 57 -5.48 -12.77 3.27
C ARG A 57 -6.49 -11.97 2.43
N GLU A 58 -7.45 -11.30 3.06
CA GLU A 58 -8.52 -10.54 2.40
C GLU A 58 -8.03 -9.18 1.88
N THR A 59 -6.90 -8.66 2.37
CA THR A 59 -6.27 -7.46 1.81
C THR A 59 -5.85 -7.65 0.34
N GLY A 60 -5.50 -8.89 -0.02
CA GLY A 60 -5.09 -9.26 -1.38
C GLY A 60 -3.84 -8.51 -1.86
N GLY A 61 -3.77 -8.27 -3.18
CA GLY A 61 -2.61 -7.63 -3.82
C GLY A 61 -2.36 -6.19 -3.37
N THR A 62 -3.41 -5.48 -2.93
CA THR A 62 -3.31 -4.11 -2.39
C THR A 62 -2.43 -4.06 -1.14
N GLY A 63 -2.32 -5.18 -0.42
CA GLY A 63 -1.45 -5.31 0.75
C GLY A 63 0.03 -4.98 0.48
N GLN A 64 0.49 -5.07 -0.78
CA GLN A 64 1.82 -4.64 -1.16
C GLN A 64 2.03 -3.13 -1.01
N ALA A 65 1.06 -2.33 -1.48
CA ALA A 65 1.12 -0.87 -1.38
C ALA A 65 0.93 -0.42 0.08
N ILE A 66 -0.02 -1.04 0.80
CA ILE A 66 -0.28 -0.76 2.22
C ILE A 66 0.96 -1.04 3.07
N ALA A 67 1.62 -2.18 2.87
CA ALA A 67 2.83 -2.53 3.63
C ALA A 67 3.97 -1.56 3.34
N LEU A 68 4.17 -1.19 2.07
CA LEU A 68 5.21 -0.23 1.70
C LEU A 68 4.95 1.16 2.30
N ALA A 69 3.72 1.66 2.20
CA ALA A 69 3.31 2.93 2.80
C ALA A 69 3.52 2.93 4.33
N SER A 70 3.11 1.84 5.00
CA SER A 70 3.30 1.66 6.44
C SER A 70 4.77 1.72 6.86
N ARG A 71 5.69 1.09 6.10
CA ARG A 71 7.14 1.15 6.38
C ARG A 71 7.77 2.52 6.12
N TRP A 72 7.15 3.33 5.27
CA TRP A 72 7.58 4.70 4.97
C TRP A 72 6.86 5.76 5.81
N ASN A 73 6.01 5.36 6.76
CA ASN A 73 5.14 6.26 7.54
C ASN A 73 4.23 7.14 6.67
N ILE A 74 3.79 6.63 5.52
CA ILE A 74 2.81 7.29 4.65
C ILE A 74 1.41 6.90 5.12
N PRO A 75 0.51 7.86 5.42
CA PRO A 75 -0.87 7.58 5.80
C PRO A 75 -1.61 6.78 4.74
N VAL A 76 -2.39 5.79 5.17
CA VAL A 76 -3.30 5.02 4.31
C VAL A 76 -4.73 5.27 4.76
N PHE A 77 -5.59 5.65 3.84
CA PHE A 77 -7.02 5.77 4.04
C PHE A 77 -7.73 4.67 3.25
N ASN A 78 -8.34 3.73 3.95
CA ASN A 78 -9.05 2.62 3.35
C ASN A 78 -10.55 2.89 3.34
N LEU A 79 -11.14 3.01 2.15
CA LEU A 79 -12.55 3.36 1.94
C LEU A 79 -13.54 2.30 2.44
N ALA A 80 -13.08 1.13 2.87
CA ALA A 80 -13.94 0.18 3.59
C ALA A 80 -14.24 0.65 5.03
N ARG A 81 -13.40 1.52 5.61
CA ARG A 81 -13.69 2.19 6.89
C ARG A 81 -14.64 3.35 6.62
N SER A 82 -15.75 3.39 7.36
CA SER A 82 -16.82 4.37 7.15
C SER A 82 -16.38 5.82 7.35
N ASP A 83 -15.33 6.04 8.14
CA ASP A 83 -14.78 7.37 8.48
C ASP A 83 -13.67 7.83 7.53
N ALA A 84 -13.29 7.02 6.52
CA ALA A 84 -12.11 7.28 5.70
C ALA A 84 -12.22 8.59 4.91
N LEU A 85 -13.39 8.90 4.37
CA LEU A 85 -13.61 10.14 3.61
C LEU A 85 -13.50 11.37 4.51
N ASP A 86 -14.02 11.31 5.74
CA ASP A 86 -13.91 12.40 6.71
C ASP A 86 -12.44 12.63 7.11
N ARG A 87 -11.69 11.54 7.32
CA ARG A 87 -10.25 11.62 7.61
C ARG A 87 -9.43 12.18 6.46
N ILE A 88 -9.75 11.82 5.21
CA ILE A 88 -9.11 12.40 4.02
C ILE A 88 -9.42 13.91 3.92
N ALA A 89 -10.69 14.30 4.08
CA ALA A 89 -11.09 15.70 4.01
C ALA A 89 -10.38 16.55 5.07
N LYS A 90 -10.24 16.02 6.30
CA LYS A 90 -9.46 16.65 7.36
C LYS A 90 -7.98 16.79 6.97
N PHE A 91 -7.35 15.72 6.49
CA PHE A 91 -5.94 15.73 6.08
C PHE A 91 -5.63 16.75 4.98
N LEU A 92 -6.55 16.97 4.03
CA LEU A 92 -6.38 17.93 2.94
C LEU A 92 -6.64 19.39 3.34
N SER A 93 -7.19 19.62 4.53
CA SER A 93 -7.51 20.97 5.02
C SER A 93 -6.42 21.57 5.91
N ASP A 94 -5.40 20.77 6.26
CA ASP A 94 -4.19 21.18 6.98
C ASP A 94 -3.10 21.65 5.99
#